data_AF-V5GX61-F1
#
_entry.id   AF-V5GX61-F1
#
_cell.length_a   1.000
_cell.length_b   1.000
_cell.length_c   1.000
_cell.angle_alpha   90.00
_cell.angle_beta   90.00
_cell.angle_gamma   90.00
#
_symmetry.space_group_name_H-M   'P 1'
#
loop_
_entity.id
_entity.type
_entity.pdbx_description
1 polymer ?
#
loop_
_entity_poly.entity_id
_entity_poly.type
_entity_poly.pdbx_seq_one_letter_code
_entity_poly.pdbx_strand_id
1 'polypeptide(L)'
;LNKGLTTNFAEVNVEVVDSPDLTQKPFSLASKGLGGNPKIVEIGGPPYLLPIVDRKKVYDLKDIANLINSNPAFIIGAGAGPHPYIGVNCEGILNLNIVNGSVEQHSRISKVDQNDENSIQEILPNSESRIALLANLLFSEGKPGKVLKIHVKKRIGPKDFIASIRTVLEEVYKGKLVGLGGAFLIKEGKVKQHVMRDFSKTPLENEEDLNNWLKFYNMSAPLVALGTLVNGDGGLDLRVQHFHSFSHHGEAGHYHYDTTPETVEYLGYFITGDEIYRID
;
A
#
# COMPACT_ATOMS: atom_id res chain seq x y z
N LEU A 1 20.40 -5.20 -0.08
CA LEU A 1 19.74 -4.08 0.64
C LEU A 1 20.65 -3.42 1.68
N ASN A 2 21.26 -4.12 2.65
CA ASN A 2 22.18 -3.50 3.63
C ASN A 2 23.18 -2.50 3.02
N LYS A 3 23.93 -2.92 2.00
CA LYS A 3 24.88 -2.04 1.28
C LYS A 3 24.22 -0.95 0.43
N GLY A 4 23.07 -1.25 -0.16
CA GLY A 4 22.44 -0.36 -1.14
C GLY A 4 21.68 0.80 -0.49
N LEU A 5 21.06 0.57 0.67
CA LEU A 5 20.28 1.61 1.35
C LEU A 5 21.16 2.66 2.03
N THR A 6 22.44 2.37 2.31
CA THR A 6 23.36 3.35 2.92
C THR A 6 23.67 4.54 2.02
N THR A 7 23.31 4.49 0.74
CA THR A 7 23.40 5.66 -0.15
C THR A 7 22.32 6.69 0.14
N ASN A 8 21.21 6.29 0.76
CA ASN A 8 20.07 7.16 1.03
C ASN A 8 19.75 7.30 2.53
N PHE A 9 20.25 6.42 3.39
CA PHE A 9 20.00 6.46 4.83
C PHE A 9 21.30 6.34 5.63
N ALA A 10 21.42 7.12 6.70
CA ALA A 10 22.62 7.13 7.55
C ALA A 10 22.72 5.86 8.42
N GLU A 11 21.58 5.39 8.94
CA GLU A 11 21.49 4.14 9.69
C GLU A 11 20.68 3.14 8.87
N VAL A 12 21.25 1.95 8.67
CA VAL A 12 20.63 0.85 7.92
C VAL A 12 20.87 -0.46 8.65
N ASN A 13 19.80 -1.19 8.90
CA ASN A 13 19.84 -2.58 9.33
C ASN A 13 18.79 -3.38 8.55
N VAL A 14 19.24 -4.36 7.77
CA VAL A 14 18.38 -5.27 7.01
C VAL A 14 18.71 -6.71 7.38
N GLU A 15 17.70 -7.46 7.81
CA GLU A 15 17.87 -8.81 8.31
C GLU A 15 16.63 -9.66 8.02
N VAL A 16 16.82 -10.98 7.95
CA VAL A 16 15.72 -11.94 7.90
C VAL A 16 15.45 -12.40 9.32
N VAL A 17 14.24 -12.13 9.81
CA VAL A 17 13.84 -12.39 11.20
C VAL A 17 12.55 -13.19 11.25
N ASP A 18 12.22 -13.76 12.39
CA ASP A 18 10.85 -14.22 12.63
C ASP A 18 9.92 -13.00 12.68
N SER A 19 8.80 -13.08 11.95
CA SER A 19 7.79 -12.04 11.94
C SER A 19 7.34 -11.76 13.38
N PRO A 20 7.31 -10.48 13.80
CA PRO A 20 6.58 -10.15 15.02
C PRO A 20 5.10 -10.47 14.83
N ASP A 21 4.35 -10.49 15.93
CA ASP A 21 2.89 -10.57 15.85
C ASP A 21 2.31 -9.27 15.30
N LEU A 22 1.99 -9.26 14.01
CA LEU A 22 1.52 -8.07 13.29
C LEU A 22 0.08 -7.66 13.66
N THR A 23 -0.66 -8.47 14.43
CA THR A 23 -1.96 -8.04 14.98
C THR A 23 -1.78 -7.04 16.12
N GLN A 24 -0.58 -6.93 16.70
CA GLN A 24 -0.30 -6.01 17.80
C GLN A 24 -0.05 -4.59 17.28
N LYS A 25 -0.21 -3.60 18.18
CA LYS A 25 0.24 -2.24 17.91
C LYS A 25 1.76 -2.20 17.67
N PRO A 26 2.24 -1.36 16.73
CA PRO A 26 1.46 -0.37 15.99
C PRO A 26 0.72 -0.92 14.76
N PHE A 27 1.13 -2.07 14.21
CA PHE A 27 0.67 -2.59 12.91
C PHE A 27 -0.83 -2.91 12.86
N SER A 28 -1.39 -3.56 13.89
CA SER A 28 -2.83 -3.84 13.99
C SER A 28 -3.42 -4.48 12.72
N LEU A 29 -2.70 -5.45 12.14
CA LEU A 29 -3.15 -6.19 10.95
C LEU A 29 -4.16 -7.28 11.32
N ALA A 30 -4.93 -7.74 10.34
CA ALA A 30 -5.90 -8.82 10.50
C ALA A 30 -5.23 -10.19 10.75
N SER A 31 -3.94 -10.33 10.47
CA SER A 31 -3.19 -11.58 10.63
C SER A 31 -1.85 -11.38 11.34
N LYS A 32 -1.36 -12.45 11.97
CA LYS A 32 -0.13 -12.44 12.80
C LYS A 32 1.15 -12.28 11.99
N GLY A 33 1.17 -12.74 10.75
CA GLY A 33 2.34 -12.67 9.87
C GLY A 33 1.97 -12.42 8.42
N LEU A 34 2.98 -12.41 7.56
CA LEU A 34 2.82 -12.20 6.11
C LEU A 34 2.95 -13.50 5.29
N GLY A 35 3.28 -14.61 5.94
CA GLY A 35 3.70 -15.84 5.28
C GLY A 35 2.56 -16.71 4.75
N GLY A 36 2.98 -17.73 3.98
CA GLY A 36 2.11 -18.74 3.38
C GLY A 36 1.60 -18.32 2.00
N ASN A 37 2.09 -18.99 0.95
CA ASN A 37 1.73 -18.76 -0.45
C ASN A 37 1.57 -17.27 -0.85
N PRO A 38 2.61 -16.43 -0.64
CA PRO A 38 2.55 -15.00 -0.93
C PRO A 38 2.41 -14.74 -2.44
N LYS A 39 1.45 -13.90 -2.81
CA LYS A 39 1.16 -13.49 -4.20
C LYS A 39 1.07 -11.98 -4.26
N ILE A 40 1.73 -11.37 -5.24
CA ILE A 40 1.51 -9.95 -5.58
C ILE A 40 0.39 -9.89 -6.60
N VAL A 41 -0.63 -9.10 -6.31
CA VAL A 41 -1.84 -9.01 -7.12
C VAL A 41 -2.08 -7.56 -7.49
N GLU A 42 -2.13 -7.29 -8.79
CA GLU A 42 -2.46 -6.00 -9.37
C GLU A 42 -3.77 -6.08 -10.11
N ILE A 43 -4.71 -5.23 -9.72
CA ILE A 43 -6.08 -5.20 -10.23
C ILE A 43 -6.30 -3.83 -10.88
N GLY A 44 -6.78 -3.80 -12.11
CA GLY A 44 -7.09 -2.56 -12.81
C GLY A 44 -5.87 -1.65 -13.00
N GLY A 45 -6.10 -0.33 -12.99
CA GLY A 45 -5.00 0.63 -13.07
C GLY A 45 -5.45 2.08 -13.15
N PRO A 46 -4.49 3.03 -13.12
CA PRO A 46 -4.76 4.46 -13.29
C PRO A 46 -5.61 4.83 -14.52
N PRO A 47 -5.55 4.11 -15.67
CA PRO A 47 -6.44 4.38 -16.81
C PRO A 47 -7.94 4.21 -16.52
N TYR A 48 -8.33 3.56 -15.42
CA TYR A 48 -9.74 3.50 -15.01
C TYR A 48 -10.17 4.70 -14.16
N LEU A 49 -9.21 5.48 -13.66
CA LEU A 49 -9.45 6.74 -12.97
C LEU A 49 -9.34 7.94 -13.91
N LEU A 50 -8.38 7.91 -14.85
CA LEU A 50 -7.97 9.03 -15.68
C LEU A 50 -8.16 8.75 -17.18
N PRO A 51 -8.46 9.78 -18.00
CA PRO A 51 -8.67 11.18 -17.61
C PRO A 51 -10.07 11.43 -17.01
N ILE A 52 -11.02 10.52 -17.25
CA ILE A 52 -12.35 10.48 -16.64
C ILE A 52 -12.56 9.09 -16.06
N VAL A 53 -13.10 9.05 -14.84
CA VAL A 53 -13.33 7.80 -14.12
C VAL A 53 -14.30 6.87 -14.84
N ASP A 54 -13.95 5.58 -14.94
CA ASP A 54 -14.90 4.51 -15.21
C ASP A 54 -15.43 3.92 -13.90
N ARG A 55 -16.54 4.47 -13.41
CA ARG A 55 -17.16 4.06 -12.14
C ARG A 55 -17.66 2.61 -12.14
N LYS A 56 -17.73 1.93 -13.28
CA LYS A 56 -18.15 0.51 -13.38
C LYS A 56 -17.05 -0.45 -12.95
N LYS A 57 -15.79 -0.01 -12.90
CA LYS A 57 -14.64 -0.81 -12.48
C LYS A 57 -14.65 -0.98 -10.97
N VAL A 58 -15.38 -2.00 -10.51
CA VAL A 58 -15.56 -2.39 -9.11
C VAL A 58 -15.27 -3.88 -9.00
N TYR A 59 -14.48 -4.27 -8.00
CA TYR A 59 -14.02 -5.65 -7.83
C TYR A 59 -14.30 -6.11 -6.41
N ASP A 60 -14.85 -7.31 -6.24
CA ASP A 60 -14.99 -7.95 -4.92
C ASP A 60 -13.76 -8.82 -4.64
N LEU A 61 -13.06 -8.56 -3.53
CA LEU A 61 -11.86 -9.32 -3.17
C LEU A 61 -12.14 -10.79 -2.86
N LYS A 62 -13.40 -11.18 -2.57
CA LYS A 62 -13.78 -12.60 -2.49
C LYS A 62 -13.65 -13.28 -3.84
N ASP A 63 -14.08 -12.62 -4.90
CA ASP A 63 -14.02 -13.17 -6.27
C ASP A 63 -12.56 -13.25 -6.73
N ILE A 64 -11.75 -12.24 -6.38
CA ILE A 64 -10.31 -12.25 -6.66
C ILE A 64 -9.61 -13.39 -5.90
N ALA A 65 -9.92 -13.57 -4.60
CA ALA A 65 -9.36 -14.66 -3.80
C ALA A 65 -9.68 -16.03 -4.40
N ASN A 66 -10.90 -16.23 -4.90
CA ASN A 66 -11.30 -17.44 -5.62
C ASN A 66 -10.54 -17.59 -6.94
N LEU A 67 -10.45 -16.52 -7.73
CA LEU A 67 -9.78 -16.51 -9.04
C LEU A 67 -8.32 -16.97 -8.96
N ILE A 68 -7.59 -16.52 -7.93
CA ILE A 68 -6.17 -16.83 -7.75
C ILE A 68 -5.93 -18.02 -6.81
N ASN A 69 -6.98 -18.78 -6.46
CA ASN A 69 -6.93 -19.91 -5.53
C ASN A 69 -6.21 -19.56 -4.21
N SER A 70 -6.64 -18.48 -3.55
CA SER A 70 -6.16 -18.06 -2.24
C SER A 70 -7.25 -18.26 -1.18
N ASN A 71 -7.12 -19.31 -0.38
CA ASN A 71 -8.00 -19.59 0.75
C ASN A 71 -7.24 -20.44 1.80
N PRO A 72 -7.00 -19.95 3.02
CA PRO A 72 -7.34 -18.61 3.51
C PRO A 72 -6.58 -17.50 2.78
N ALA A 73 -7.19 -16.32 2.67
CA ALA A 73 -6.59 -15.14 2.06
C ALA A 73 -6.52 -13.99 3.08
N PHE A 74 -5.34 -13.78 3.64
CA PHE A 74 -4.96 -12.51 4.25
C PHE A 74 -4.53 -11.54 3.14
N ILE A 75 -5.12 -10.35 3.12
CA ILE A 75 -4.96 -9.37 2.06
C ILE A 75 -4.54 -8.04 2.69
N ILE A 76 -3.39 -7.51 2.24
CA ILE A 76 -2.96 -6.15 2.58
C ILE A 76 -2.54 -5.38 1.33
N GLY A 77 -2.73 -4.06 1.33
CA GLY A 77 -2.16 -3.20 0.31
C GLY A 77 -2.86 -1.87 0.12
N ALA A 78 -2.75 -1.33 -1.09
CA ALA A 78 -3.20 0.00 -1.47
C ALA A 78 -4.12 -0.06 -2.70
N GLY A 79 -5.14 0.78 -2.76
CA GLY A 79 -6.03 0.88 -3.91
C GLY A 79 -7.07 1.99 -3.74
N ALA A 80 -7.96 2.17 -4.70
CA ALA A 80 -9.12 3.04 -4.50
C ALA A 80 -10.22 2.29 -3.74
N GLY A 81 -10.81 2.95 -2.73
CA GLY A 81 -11.83 2.37 -1.89
C GLY A 81 -13.18 2.18 -2.60
N PRO A 82 -14.13 1.47 -1.99
CA PRO A 82 -15.41 1.16 -2.60
C PRO A 82 -16.33 2.38 -2.62
N HIS A 83 -16.16 3.25 -3.62
CA HIS A 83 -17.05 4.41 -3.85
C HIS A 83 -18.56 4.05 -3.87
N PRO A 84 -19.01 2.86 -4.33
CA PRO A 84 -20.43 2.51 -4.25
C PRO A 84 -20.96 2.36 -2.81
N TYR A 85 -20.08 2.07 -1.84
CA TYR A 85 -20.43 1.96 -0.41
C TYR A 85 -20.25 3.29 0.31
N ILE A 86 -19.11 3.95 0.11
CA ILE A 86 -18.78 5.21 0.79
C ILE A 86 -19.58 6.40 0.23
N GLY A 87 -20.04 6.31 -1.02
CA GLY A 87 -20.78 7.36 -1.73
C GLY A 87 -19.90 8.43 -2.39
N VAL A 88 -18.60 8.44 -2.09
CA VAL A 88 -17.58 9.33 -2.68
C VAL A 88 -16.30 8.54 -2.96
N ASN A 89 -15.40 9.14 -3.75
CA ASN A 89 -14.06 8.60 -3.92
C ASN A 89 -13.27 8.59 -2.60
N CYS A 90 -12.37 7.62 -2.45
CA CYS A 90 -11.54 7.48 -1.26
C CYS A 90 -10.30 6.61 -1.54
N GLU A 91 -9.25 6.80 -0.75
CA GLU A 91 -8.14 5.87 -0.66
C GLU A 91 -8.56 4.63 0.13
N GLY A 92 -8.23 3.44 -0.34
CA GLY A 92 -8.38 2.18 0.38
C GLY A 92 -7.03 1.73 0.97
N ILE A 93 -6.98 1.53 2.28
CA ILE A 93 -5.84 0.97 3.01
C ILE A 93 -6.24 -0.44 3.46
N LEU A 94 -5.90 -1.43 2.64
CA LEU A 94 -6.54 -2.73 2.72
C LEU A 94 -5.82 -3.63 3.73
N ASN A 95 -6.63 -4.30 4.55
CA ASN A 95 -6.22 -5.17 5.64
C ASN A 95 -7.41 -6.05 6.03
N LEU A 96 -7.49 -7.28 5.53
CA LEU A 96 -8.61 -8.17 5.79
C LEU A 96 -8.22 -9.63 5.67
N ASN A 97 -9.01 -10.50 6.30
CA ASN A 97 -8.99 -11.93 6.03
C ASN A 97 -10.25 -12.33 5.27
N ILE A 98 -10.10 -13.26 4.34
CA ILE A 98 -11.19 -13.98 3.70
C ILE A 98 -10.93 -15.48 3.89
N VAL A 99 -11.85 -16.16 4.57
CA VAL A 99 -11.76 -17.60 4.83
C VAL A 99 -13.09 -18.24 4.47
N ASN A 100 -13.09 -19.13 3.48
CA ASN A 100 -14.30 -19.80 2.99
C ASN A 100 -15.44 -18.81 2.66
N GLY A 101 -15.09 -17.66 2.07
CA GLY A 101 -16.03 -16.59 1.71
C GLY A 101 -16.45 -15.67 2.85
N SER A 102 -16.09 -15.97 4.10
CA SER A 102 -16.32 -15.09 5.25
C SER A 102 -15.24 -14.03 5.35
N VAL A 103 -15.65 -12.77 5.54
CA VAL A 103 -14.77 -11.60 5.61
C VAL A 103 -14.58 -11.17 7.06
N GLU A 104 -13.33 -10.98 7.46
CA GLU A 104 -12.93 -10.27 8.67
C GLU A 104 -12.23 -8.97 8.26
N GLN A 105 -12.93 -7.85 8.42
CA GLN A 105 -12.52 -6.56 7.85
C GLN A 105 -11.77 -5.71 8.89
N HIS A 106 -10.57 -5.26 8.53
CA HIS A 106 -9.76 -4.29 9.27
C HIS A 106 -9.24 -3.15 8.37
N SER A 107 -9.71 -3.12 7.11
CA SER A 107 -9.35 -2.10 6.12
C SER A 107 -9.92 -0.78 6.53
N ARG A 108 -9.15 0.26 6.23
CA ARG A 108 -9.55 1.64 6.41
C ARG A 108 -9.71 2.29 5.06
N ILE A 109 -10.54 3.32 5.01
CA ILE A 109 -10.57 4.27 3.91
C ILE A 109 -10.13 5.65 4.40
N SER A 110 -9.69 6.48 3.46
CA SER A 110 -9.44 7.90 3.68
C SER A 110 -10.16 8.72 2.62
N LYS A 111 -10.97 9.69 3.03
CA LYS A 111 -11.69 10.61 2.13
C LYS A 111 -11.48 12.06 2.53
N VAL A 112 -11.64 12.97 1.58
CA VAL A 112 -11.57 14.42 1.83
C VAL A 112 -12.94 14.92 2.31
N ASP A 113 -12.99 15.57 3.47
CA ASP A 113 -14.19 16.27 3.93
C ASP A 113 -14.53 17.43 2.99
N GLN A 114 -15.81 17.58 2.64
CA GLN A 114 -16.23 18.60 1.68
C GLN A 114 -16.29 20.02 2.27
N ASN A 115 -16.28 20.16 3.59
CA ASN A 115 -16.40 21.45 4.27
C ASN A 115 -15.03 22.08 4.56
N ASP A 116 -14.09 21.30 5.09
CA ASP A 116 -12.79 21.81 5.55
C ASP A 116 -11.56 21.15 4.87
N GLU A 117 -11.79 20.26 3.90
CA GLU A 117 -10.77 19.48 3.20
C GLU A 117 -9.85 18.67 4.12
N ASN A 118 -10.26 18.36 5.35
CA ASN A 118 -9.53 17.44 6.21
C ASN A 118 -9.65 16.00 5.70
N SER A 119 -8.64 15.18 6.03
CA SER A 119 -8.69 13.75 5.76
C SER A 119 -9.52 13.06 6.84
N ILE A 120 -10.53 12.29 6.43
CA ILE A 120 -11.38 11.50 7.31
C ILE A 120 -11.08 10.02 7.08
N GLN A 121 -10.74 9.33 8.17
CA GLN A 121 -10.51 7.91 8.19
C GLN A 121 -11.74 7.16 8.69
N GLU A 122 -12.14 6.09 8.00
CA GLU A 122 -13.24 5.20 8.42
C GLU A 122 -12.83 3.73 8.27
N ILE A 123 -13.41 2.84 9.07
CA ILE A 123 -13.20 1.38 8.97
C ILE A 123 -14.34 0.76 8.18
N LEU A 124 -14.03 -0.10 7.22
CA LEU A 124 -15.04 -0.82 6.45
C LEU A 124 -15.71 -1.93 7.28
N PRO A 125 -17.02 -2.20 7.08
CA PRO A 125 -17.68 -3.32 7.74
C PRO A 125 -17.35 -4.67 7.08
N ASN A 126 -17.56 -5.78 7.79
CA ASN A 126 -17.39 -7.13 7.25
C ASN A 126 -18.27 -7.44 6.02
N SER A 127 -19.36 -6.69 5.81
CA SER A 127 -20.20 -6.83 4.62
C SER A 127 -19.59 -6.22 3.36
N GLU A 128 -18.47 -5.51 3.47
CA GLU A 128 -17.82 -4.81 2.37
C GLU A 128 -16.40 -5.33 2.14
N SER A 129 -16.21 -6.01 1.01
CA SER A 129 -14.92 -6.54 0.54
C SER A 129 -14.55 -6.00 -0.82
N ARG A 130 -15.28 -5.01 -1.34
CA ARG A 130 -15.02 -4.44 -2.66
C ARG A 130 -13.98 -3.34 -2.60
N ILE A 131 -13.35 -3.17 -3.75
CA ILE A 131 -12.47 -2.06 -4.13
C ILE A 131 -12.97 -1.49 -5.46
N ALA A 132 -12.42 -0.36 -5.88
CA ALA A 132 -12.71 0.21 -7.19
C ALA A 132 -11.44 0.58 -7.93
N LEU A 133 -11.54 0.67 -9.26
CA LEU A 133 -10.56 1.22 -10.20
C LEU A 133 -9.21 0.50 -10.27
N LEU A 134 -8.48 0.46 -9.15
CA LEU A 134 -7.14 -0.08 -9.06
C LEU A 134 -6.81 -0.56 -7.65
N ALA A 135 -6.01 -1.62 -7.55
CA ALA A 135 -5.36 -2.01 -6.32
C ALA A 135 -4.07 -2.80 -6.55
N ASN A 136 -3.13 -2.66 -5.62
CA ASN A 136 -1.85 -3.35 -5.59
C ASN A 136 -1.70 -4.00 -4.21
N LEU A 137 -1.81 -5.32 -4.17
CA LEU A 137 -2.09 -6.10 -2.99
C LEU A 137 -1.11 -7.25 -2.81
N LEU A 138 -0.79 -7.56 -1.56
CA LEU A 138 -0.24 -8.84 -1.15
C LEU A 138 -1.39 -9.73 -0.70
N PHE A 139 -1.49 -10.91 -1.29
CA PHE A 139 -2.30 -12.03 -0.78
C PHE A 139 -1.36 -13.05 -0.15
N SER A 140 -1.72 -13.57 1.02
CA SER A 140 -1.03 -14.71 1.65
C SER A 140 -1.98 -15.45 2.60
N GLU A 141 -1.49 -16.47 3.29
CA GLU A 141 -2.26 -17.16 4.33
C GLU A 141 -2.18 -16.47 5.71
N GLY A 142 -1.42 -15.37 5.83
CA GLY A 142 -1.28 -14.61 7.08
C GLY A 142 -0.46 -15.33 8.18
N LYS A 143 0.28 -16.38 7.82
CA LYS A 143 0.99 -17.24 8.77
C LYS A 143 2.25 -16.54 9.33
N PRO A 144 2.61 -16.79 10.61
CA PRO A 144 3.94 -16.47 11.11
C PRO A 144 5.03 -17.16 10.27
N GLY A 145 6.21 -16.57 10.23
CA GLY A 145 7.33 -17.11 9.47
C GLY A 145 8.46 -16.10 9.35
N LYS A 146 9.47 -16.43 8.54
CA LYS A 146 10.57 -15.51 8.26
C LYS A 146 10.12 -14.37 7.35
N VAL A 147 10.51 -13.15 7.69
CA VAL A 147 10.25 -11.93 6.91
C VAL A 147 11.53 -11.12 6.78
N LEU A 148 11.59 -10.31 5.73
CA LEU A 148 12.63 -9.32 5.54
C LEU A 148 12.30 -8.08 6.38
N LYS A 149 13.05 -7.87 7.46
CA LYS A 149 13.00 -6.65 8.26
C LYS A 149 13.95 -5.62 7.69
N ILE A 150 13.45 -4.42 7.46
CA ILE A 150 14.21 -3.26 6.99
C ILE A 150 14.02 -2.13 7.99
N HIS A 151 15.08 -1.78 8.72
CA HIS A 151 15.09 -0.65 9.65
C HIS A 151 16.09 0.38 9.17
N VAL A 152 15.61 1.58 8.85
CA VAL A 152 16.47 2.69 8.42
C VAL A 152 16.12 3.97 9.15
N LYS A 153 17.12 4.83 9.37
CA LYS A 153 16.92 6.17 9.93
C LYS A 153 17.70 7.21 9.18
N LYS A 154 17.21 8.45 9.28
CA LYS A 154 17.83 9.66 8.78
C LYS A 154 18.15 9.55 7.28
N ARG A 155 17.25 10.05 6.45
CA ARG A 155 17.45 10.08 5.00
C ARG A 155 18.50 11.13 4.65
N ILE A 156 19.61 10.69 4.07
CA ILE A 156 20.75 11.51 3.62
C ILE A 156 20.82 11.64 2.10
N GLY A 157 20.03 10.85 1.37
CA GLY A 157 19.99 10.85 -0.09
C GLY A 157 18.65 11.32 -0.65
N PRO A 158 18.57 11.45 -1.98
CA PRO A 158 17.41 12.01 -2.65
C PRO A 158 16.21 11.05 -2.71
N LYS A 159 16.42 9.72 -2.58
CA LYS A 159 15.35 8.73 -2.74
C LYS A 159 14.66 8.44 -1.43
N ASP A 160 13.33 8.40 -1.45
CA ASP A 160 12.52 7.99 -0.31
C ASP A 160 12.73 6.50 0.04
N PHE A 161 12.08 6.02 1.11
CA PHE A 161 12.23 4.66 1.60
C PHE A 161 11.95 3.58 0.55
N ILE A 162 10.82 3.68 -0.15
CA ILE A 162 10.38 2.67 -1.11
C ILE A 162 11.17 2.79 -2.42
N ALA A 163 11.41 4.00 -2.91
CA ALA A 163 12.25 4.21 -4.10
C ALA A 163 13.69 3.72 -3.90
N SER A 164 14.23 3.84 -2.68
CA SER A 164 15.55 3.32 -2.32
C SER A 164 15.59 1.80 -2.37
N ILE A 165 14.60 1.11 -1.81
CA ILE A 165 14.51 -0.37 -1.88
C ILE A 165 14.42 -0.81 -3.34
N ARG A 166 13.49 -0.22 -4.10
CA ARG A 166 13.23 -0.57 -5.50
C ARG A 166 14.47 -0.43 -6.38
N THR A 167 15.17 0.70 -6.26
CA THR A 167 16.42 0.95 -7.00
C THR A 167 17.44 -0.15 -6.75
N VAL A 168 17.66 -0.52 -5.48
CA VAL A 168 18.64 -1.55 -5.13
C VAL A 168 18.24 -2.91 -5.69
N LEU A 169 16.95 -3.24 -5.69
CA LEU A 169 16.46 -4.49 -6.28
C LEU A 169 16.62 -4.51 -7.80
N GLU A 170 16.35 -3.38 -8.48
CA GLU A 170 16.51 -3.23 -9.92
C GLU A 170 17.99 -3.41 -10.33
N GLU A 171 18.91 -2.77 -9.61
CA GLU A 171 20.35 -2.85 -9.86
C GLU A 171 20.93 -4.26 -9.62
N VAL A 172 20.44 -4.97 -8.62
CA VAL A 172 20.96 -6.30 -8.22
C VAL A 172 20.35 -7.43 -9.05
N TYR A 173 19.04 -7.37 -9.30
CA TYR A 173 18.29 -8.46 -9.93
C TYR A 173 18.00 -8.23 -11.41
N LYS A 174 18.71 -7.31 -12.08
CA LYS A 174 18.61 -6.97 -13.51
C LYS A 174 18.03 -8.10 -14.38
N GLY A 175 16.94 -7.80 -15.09
CA GLY A 175 16.26 -8.76 -15.97
C GLY A 175 15.43 -9.84 -15.25
N LYS A 176 15.39 -9.83 -13.91
CA LYS A 176 14.49 -10.65 -13.09
C LYS A 176 13.54 -9.74 -12.33
N LEU A 177 12.25 -10.02 -12.48
CA LEU A 177 11.20 -9.33 -11.77
C LEU A 177 11.16 -9.83 -10.30
N VAL A 178 11.19 -8.90 -9.36
CA VAL A 178 11.11 -9.14 -7.91
C VAL A 178 10.01 -8.26 -7.36
N GLY A 179 8.98 -8.90 -6.80
CA GLY A 179 7.90 -8.23 -6.09
C GLY A 179 8.01 -8.43 -4.59
N LEU A 180 7.87 -7.35 -3.83
CA LEU A 180 7.73 -7.38 -2.38
C LEU A 180 6.35 -6.84 -1.98
N GLY A 181 5.74 -7.50 -1.00
CA GLY A 181 4.54 -7.02 -0.32
C GLY A 181 4.77 -7.00 1.18
N GLY A 182 4.07 -6.11 1.88
CA GLY A 182 4.21 -6.05 3.33
C GLY A 182 3.69 -4.77 3.96
N ALA A 183 4.22 -4.50 5.14
CA ALA A 183 3.87 -3.34 5.94
C ALA A 183 5.13 -2.61 6.42
N PHE A 184 5.08 -1.30 6.50
CA PHE A 184 6.12 -0.53 7.18
C PHE A 184 5.54 0.56 8.08
N LEU A 185 6.22 0.77 9.20
CA LEU A 185 5.93 1.81 10.15
C LEU A 185 6.83 3.01 9.84
N ILE A 186 6.22 4.16 9.58
CA ILE A 186 6.89 5.45 9.76
C ILE A 186 6.83 5.73 11.27
N LYS A 187 7.94 5.49 11.98
CA LYS A 187 8.02 5.54 13.44
C LYS A 187 8.23 6.96 13.96
N GLU A 188 9.03 7.74 13.26
CA GLU A 188 9.30 9.15 13.55
C GLU A 188 9.32 9.98 12.26
N GLY A 189 9.06 11.28 12.39
CA GLY A 189 9.04 12.22 11.27
C GLY A 189 7.65 12.50 10.69
N LYS A 190 7.63 13.09 9.50
CA LYS A 190 6.43 13.42 8.73
C LYS A 190 6.57 12.97 7.28
N VAL A 191 5.44 12.72 6.63
CA VAL A 191 5.37 12.30 5.23
C VAL A 191 4.37 13.15 4.45
N LYS A 192 4.74 13.46 3.21
CA LYS A 192 3.79 13.97 2.23
C LYS A 192 2.88 12.81 1.82
N GLN A 193 1.58 13.00 1.98
CA GLN A 193 0.57 12.06 1.50
C GLN A 193 -0.47 12.80 0.67
N HIS A 194 -1.24 12.05 -0.11
CA HIS A 194 -2.45 12.59 -0.72
C HIS A 194 -3.68 11.76 -0.37
N VAL A 195 -4.83 12.40 -0.50
CA VAL A 195 -6.13 11.74 -0.56
C VAL A 195 -6.84 12.28 -1.80
N MET A 196 -7.36 11.40 -2.63
CA MET A 196 -8.18 11.79 -3.77
C MET A 196 -9.44 12.53 -3.31
N ARG A 197 -9.74 13.65 -3.97
CA ARG A 197 -11.07 14.28 -3.88
C ARG A 197 -12.11 13.39 -4.54
N ASP A 198 -13.39 13.74 -4.42
CA ASP A 198 -14.42 13.09 -5.21
C ASP A 198 -14.12 13.25 -6.72
N PHE A 199 -14.62 12.31 -7.52
CA PHE A 199 -14.24 12.18 -8.92
C PHE A 199 -14.43 13.49 -9.69
N SER A 200 -13.41 13.86 -10.47
CA SER A 200 -13.46 15.06 -11.29
C SER A 200 -14.64 15.02 -12.26
N LYS A 201 -15.30 16.18 -12.43
CA LYS A 201 -16.37 16.37 -13.42
C LYS A 201 -15.82 16.72 -14.80
N THR A 202 -14.55 17.07 -14.88
CA THR A 202 -13.83 17.42 -16.12
C THR A 202 -12.61 16.51 -16.29
N PRO A 203 -12.15 16.26 -17.53
CA PRO A 203 -10.98 15.42 -17.77
C PRO A 203 -9.74 15.94 -17.04
N LEU A 204 -8.96 15.02 -16.47
CA LEU A 204 -7.63 15.26 -15.92
C LEU A 204 -6.62 14.77 -16.96
N GLU A 205 -6.16 15.66 -17.84
CA GLU A 205 -5.44 15.25 -19.06
C GLU A 205 -3.93 15.13 -18.85
N ASN A 206 -3.42 15.76 -17.79
CA ASN A 206 -1.99 15.83 -17.50
C ASN A 206 -1.70 15.77 -16.00
N GLU A 207 -0.41 15.75 -15.66
CA GLU A 207 0.06 15.66 -14.27
C GLU A 207 -0.30 16.90 -13.43
N GLU A 208 -0.36 18.09 -14.05
CA GLU A 208 -0.75 19.32 -13.36
C GLU A 208 -2.23 19.27 -12.96
N ASP A 209 -3.11 18.86 -13.86
CA ASP A 209 -4.54 18.66 -13.56
C ASP A 209 -4.72 17.65 -12.42
N LEU A 210 -4.02 16.51 -12.51
CA LEU A 210 -4.06 15.48 -11.49
C LEU A 210 -3.60 16.03 -10.13
N ASN A 211 -2.46 16.70 -10.08
CA ASN A 211 -1.92 17.25 -8.83
C ASN A 211 -2.80 18.36 -8.24
N ASN A 212 -3.47 19.16 -9.07
CA ASN A 212 -4.43 20.15 -8.60
C ASN A 212 -5.70 19.50 -8.01
N TRP A 213 -6.16 18.39 -8.62
CA TRP A 213 -7.31 17.63 -8.13
C TRP A 213 -7.01 16.83 -6.85
N LEU A 214 -5.80 16.30 -6.70
CA LEU A 214 -5.36 15.62 -5.49
C LEU A 214 -5.29 16.60 -4.30
N LYS A 215 -5.69 16.15 -3.11
CA LYS A 215 -5.48 16.91 -1.88
C LYS A 215 -4.25 16.37 -1.15
N PHE A 216 -3.22 17.18 -1.06
CA PHE A 216 -1.96 16.83 -0.37
C PHE A 216 -1.97 17.26 1.09
N TYR A 217 -1.34 16.43 1.93
CA TYR A 217 -1.18 16.64 3.37
C TYR A 217 0.27 16.37 3.79
N ASN A 218 0.67 16.95 4.93
CA ASN A 218 1.93 16.64 5.59
C ASN A 218 1.65 15.95 6.93
N MET A 219 1.55 14.63 6.89
CA MET A 219 1.05 13.78 7.98
C MET A 219 2.19 13.33 8.89
N SER A 220 1.90 13.14 10.18
CA SER A 220 2.86 12.88 11.25
C SER A 220 2.88 11.40 11.65
N ALA A 221 4.08 10.89 11.90
CA ALA A 221 4.27 9.60 12.53
C ALA A 221 3.57 9.54 13.91
N PRO A 222 3.15 8.35 14.38
CA PRO A 222 3.32 7.05 13.72
C PRO A 222 2.25 6.78 12.65
N LEU A 223 2.68 6.23 11.51
CA LEU A 223 1.84 5.80 10.39
C LEU A 223 2.22 4.38 9.97
N VAL A 224 1.23 3.53 9.71
CA VAL A 224 1.40 2.15 9.22
C VAL A 224 1.01 2.11 7.75
N ALA A 225 1.99 1.89 6.88
CA ALA A 225 1.81 1.81 5.44
C ALA A 225 1.74 0.35 4.98
N LEU A 226 0.78 0.05 4.11
CA LEU A 226 0.51 -1.27 3.52
C LEU A 226 0.59 -1.15 2.00
N GLY A 227 1.21 -2.12 1.34
CA GLY A 227 1.37 -2.05 -0.10
C GLY A 227 2.36 -3.03 -0.68
N THR A 228 2.69 -2.78 -1.94
CA THR A 228 3.61 -3.58 -2.73
C THR A 228 4.58 -2.71 -3.51
N LEU A 229 5.72 -3.29 -3.88
CA LEU A 229 6.65 -2.75 -4.86
C LEU A 229 7.16 -3.86 -5.77
N VAL A 230 7.48 -3.51 -6.99
CA VAL A 230 8.18 -4.38 -7.94
C VAL A 230 9.37 -3.62 -8.53
N ASN A 231 10.47 -4.31 -8.82
CA ASN A 231 11.69 -3.68 -9.35
C ASN A 231 11.61 -3.31 -10.85
N GLY A 232 10.52 -3.64 -11.53
CA GLY A 232 10.24 -3.29 -12.93
C GLY A 232 8.79 -3.67 -13.26
N ASP A 233 8.30 -3.33 -14.45
CA ASP A 233 6.93 -3.63 -14.87
C ASP A 233 6.76 -5.03 -15.49
N GLY A 234 7.86 -5.69 -15.86
CA GLY A 234 7.82 -6.99 -16.53
C GLY A 234 7.05 -7.01 -17.85
N GLY A 235 6.78 -5.85 -18.48
CA GLY A 235 5.90 -5.74 -19.64
C GLY A 235 4.41 -5.95 -19.35
N LEU A 236 4.00 -5.90 -18.07
CA LEU A 236 2.62 -6.10 -17.62
C LEU A 236 1.94 -4.79 -17.17
N ASP A 237 2.57 -3.64 -17.43
CA ASP A 237 2.11 -2.32 -16.97
C ASP A 237 1.88 -2.29 -15.44
N LEU A 238 2.82 -2.86 -14.68
CA LEU A 238 2.70 -2.92 -13.23
C LEU A 238 2.99 -1.56 -12.59
N ARG A 239 2.21 -1.23 -11.56
CA ARG A 239 2.52 -0.11 -10.67
C ARG A 239 3.71 -0.48 -9.79
N VAL A 240 4.87 0.07 -10.14
CA VAL A 240 6.16 -0.30 -9.54
C VAL A 240 6.29 -0.06 -8.03
N GLN A 241 5.44 0.80 -7.47
CA GLN A 241 5.28 0.97 -6.03
C GLN A 241 3.92 1.58 -5.73
N HIS A 242 3.25 1.05 -4.71
CA HIS A 242 2.00 1.62 -4.23
C HIS A 242 1.79 1.29 -2.76
N PHE A 243 1.77 2.32 -1.92
CA PHE A 243 1.57 2.18 -0.48
C PHE A 243 0.60 3.25 0.01
N HIS A 244 -0.42 2.81 0.73
CA HIS A 244 -1.29 3.69 1.51
C HIS A 244 -1.02 3.46 2.98
N SER A 245 -1.19 4.50 3.79
CA SER A 245 -0.97 4.42 5.23
C SER A 245 -2.17 4.86 6.04
N PHE A 246 -2.23 4.37 7.28
CA PHE A 246 -3.17 4.80 8.29
C PHE A 246 -2.46 5.03 9.63
N SER A 247 -3.09 5.77 10.53
CA SER A 247 -2.66 5.91 11.92
C SER A 247 -3.78 5.61 12.90
N HIS A 248 -3.40 5.47 14.18
CA HIS A 248 -4.33 5.42 15.30
C HIS A 248 -4.78 6.82 15.77
N HIS A 249 -4.37 7.88 15.07
CA HIS A 249 -4.68 9.28 15.37
C HIS A 249 -5.48 9.98 14.25
N GLY A 250 -5.96 9.21 13.26
CA GLY A 250 -6.91 9.66 12.25
C GLY A 250 -6.30 10.05 10.90
N GLU A 251 -4.97 10.18 10.80
CA GLU A 251 -4.31 10.46 9.53
C GLU A 251 -4.19 9.19 8.66
N ALA A 252 -4.57 9.30 7.38
CA ALA A 252 -4.46 8.24 6.40
C ALA A 252 -4.38 8.81 4.97
N GLY A 253 -3.82 8.05 4.04
CA GLY A 253 -3.75 8.43 2.63
C GLY A 253 -2.67 7.68 1.86
N HIS A 254 -2.39 8.14 0.65
CA HIS A 254 -1.37 7.61 -0.24
C HIS A 254 0.00 8.22 0.07
N TYR A 255 0.98 7.38 0.39
CA TYR A 255 2.34 7.80 0.72
C TYR A 255 3.12 8.28 -0.51
N HIS A 256 3.81 9.41 -0.40
CA HIS A 256 4.79 9.88 -1.39
C HIS A 256 6.22 9.74 -0.88
N TYR A 257 6.58 10.51 0.14
CA TYR A 257 7.94 10.58 0.70
C TYR A 257 7.94 11.29 2.06
N ASP A 258 8.99 11.11 2.86
CA ASP A 258 9.19 11.92 4.06
C ASP A 258 9.55 13.38 3.77
N THR A 259 9.08 14.26 4.64
CA THR A 259 9.35 15.71 4.63
C THR A 259 10.27 16.14 5.76
N THR A 260 10.67 15.21 6.63
CA THR A 260 11.61 15.42 7.74
C THR A 260 12.80 14.44 7.65
N PRO A 261 13.65 14.56 6.61
CA PRO A 261 14.71 13.58 6.31
C PRO A 261 15.66 13.36 7.49
N GLU A 262 15.98 14.41 8.26
CA GLU A 262 16.94 14.32 9.37
C GLU A 262 16.47 13.45 10.55
N THR A 263 15.16 13.31 10.73
CA THR A 263 14.56 12.62 11.89
C THR A 263 13.70 11.42 11.51
N VAL A 264 13.53 11.13 10.22
CA VAL A 264 12.66 10.03 9.79
C VAL A 264 13.24 8.67 10.22
N GLU A 265 12.36 7.80 10.73
CA GLU A 265 12.67 6.41 11.06
C GLU A 265 11.62 5.49 10.44
N TYR A 266 12.08 4.51 9.67
CA TYR A 266 11.23 3.51 9.02
C TYR A 266 11.55 2.11 9.54
N LEU A 267 10.51 1.34 9.86
CA LEU A 267 10.60 -0.08 10.20
C LEU A 267 9.63 -0.89 9.33
N GLY A 268 10.15 -1.58 8.34
CA GLY A 268 9.37 -2.42 7.42
C GLY A 268 9.55 -3.92 7.65
N TYR A 269 8.49 -4.67 7.40
CA TYR A 269 8.47 -6.12 7.28
C TYR A 269 7.86 -6.50 5.93
N PHE A 270 8.64 -7.22 5.12
CA PHE A 270 8.26 -7.58 3.77
C PHE A 270 8.46 -9.07 3.51
N ILE A 271 7.70 -9.60 2.56
CA ILE A 271 7.89 -10.91 1.96
C ILE A 271 7.97 -10.78 0.44
N THR A 272 8.71 -11.69 -0.20
CA THR A 272 8.69 -11.85 -1.66
C THR A 272 7.40 -12.53 -2.08
N GLY A 273 6.77 -12.05 -3.16
CA GLY A 273 5.73 -12.83 -3.83
C GLY A 273 6.34 -13.99 -4.61
N ASP A 274 5.76 -15.17 -4.48
CA ASP A 274 6.09 -16.34 -5.29
C ASP A 274 5.49 -16.22 -6.70
N GLU A 275 4.36 -15.51 -6.81
CA GLU A 275 3.63 -15.28 -8.06
C GLU A 275 3.21 -13.80 -8.18
N ILE A 276 3.03 -13.35 -9.43
CA ILE A 276 2.47 -12.04 -9.77
C ILE A 276 1.23 -12.26 -10.63
N TYR A 277 0.10 -11.69 -10.21
CA TYR A 277 -1.15 -11.69 -10.96
C TYR A 277 -1.46 -10.28 -11.44
N ARG A 278 -1.67 -10.10 -12.75
CA ARG A 278 -2.23 -8.88 -13.36
C ARG A 278 -3.66 -9.19 -13.79
N ILE A 279 -4.62 -8.48 -13.22
CA ILE A 279 -6.06 -8.70 -13.40
C ILE A 279 -6.68 -7.43 -13.98
N ASP A 280 -7.32 -7.55 -15.15
CA ASP A 280 -7.92 -6.44 -15.92
C ASP A 280 -6.90 -5.33 -16.23
#